data_AF-A0A160VI11-F1
#
_entry.id   AF-A0A160VI11-F1
#
_cell.length_a   1.000
_cell.length_b   1.000
_cell.length_c   1.000
_cell.angle_alpha   90.00
_cell.angle_beta   90.00
_cell.angle_gamma   90.00
#
_symmetry.space_group_name_H-M   'P 1'
#
loop_
_entity.id
_entity.type
_entity.pdbx_description
1 polymer ?
#
loop_
_entity_poly.entity_id
_entity_poly.type
_entity_poly.pdbx_seq_one_letter_code
_entity_poly.pdbx_strand_id
1 'polypeptide(L)' 'MENMQEIPLIKEGGFYTFKFEPEVPGADSVTYFFTVATSYQSMYATPLDKNGNIKPYKKPLIDPIKYFEERLKSMQW' A
#
# COMPACT_ATOMS: atom_id res chain seq x y z
N MET A 1 -10.89 1.93 -11.80
CA MET A 1 -11.32 1.47 -10.46
C MET A 1 -11.95 0.09 -10.53
N GLU A 2 -12.46 -0.34 -11.69
CA GLU A 2 -12.81 -1.73 -11.94
C GLU A 2 -11.58 -2.62 -11.67
N ASN A 3 -11.72 -3.60 -10.78
CA ASN A 3 -10.73 -4.61 -10.34
C ASN A 3 -9.86 -4.29 -9.10
N MET A 4 -10.32 -3.49 -8.14
CA MET A 4 -9.70 -3.43 -6.80
C MET A 4 -10.43 -4.35 -5.81
N GLN A 5 -9.67 -5.10 -5.02
CA GLN A 5 -10.20 -5.95 -3.96
C GLN A 5 -10.09 -5.25 -2.61
N GLU A 6 -11.18 -5.23 -1.83
CA GLU A 6 -11.13 -4.81 -0.43
C GLU A 6 -10.50 -5.92 0.42
N ILE A 7 -9.50 -5.55 1.22
CA ILE A 7 -8.80 -6.48 2.11
C ILE A 7 -8.79 -5.87 3.52
N PRO A 8 -9.33 -6.57 4.54
CA PRO A 8 -9.28 -6.10 5.90
C PRO A 8 -7.84 -6.11 6.42
N LEU A 9 -7.43 -5.01 7.04
CA LEU A 9 -6.12 -4.90 7.68
C LEU A 9 -6.13 -5.61 9.05
N ILE A 10 -5.03 -6.28 9.37
CA ILE A 10 -4.83 -6.94 10.66
C ILE A 10 -4.32 -5.90 11.66
N LYS A 11 -4.87 -5.88 12.87
CA LYS A 11 -4.42 -4.97 13.94
C LYS A 11 -3.33 -5.63 14.78
N GLU A 12 -2.11 -5.12 14.72
CA GLU A 12 -0.95 -5.62 15.47
C GLU A 12 -0.20 -4.46 16.12
N GLY A 13 -0.04 -4.49 17.45
CA GLY A 13 0.73 -3.46 18.18
C GLY A 13 0.22 -2.02 18.02
N GLY A 14 -1.07 -1.84 17.70
CA GLY A 14 -1.67 -0.53 17.42
C GLY A 14 -1.58 -0.09 15.96
N PHE A 15 -0.90 -0.86 15.11
CA PHE A 15 -0.84 -0.66 13.66
C PHE A 15 -1.87 -1.52 12.94
N TYR A 16 -2.32 -1.05 11.78
CA TYR A 16 -3.15 -1.82 10.86
C TYR A 16 -2.28 -2.21 9.66
N THR A 17 -2.06 -3.50 9.47
CA THR A 17 -1.10 -4.04 8.51
C THR A 17 -1.76 -4.98 7.52
N PHE A 18 -1.19 -5.03 6.31
CA PHE A 18 -1.45 -6.05 5.32
C PHE A 18 -0.12 -6.44 4.69
N LYS A 19 0.22 -7.73 4.73
CA LYS A 19 1.40 -8.26 4.07
C LYS A 19 1.02 -8.62 2.64
N PHE A 20 1.49 -7.82 1.69
CA PHE A 20 1.31 -8.11 0.28
C PHE A 20 2.33 -9.15 -0.17
N GLU A 21 1.83 -10.27 -0.70
CA GLU A 21 2.64 -11.29 -1.37
C GLU A 21 2.23 -11.30 -2.85
N PRO A 22 3.16 -11.06 -3.79
CA PRO A 22 2.81 -11.03 -5.21
C PRO A 22 2.47 -12.44 -5.70
N GLU A 23 1.20 -12.69 -5.98
CA GLU A 23 0.71 -13.98 -6.49
C GLU A 23 1.12 -14.22 -7.96
N VAL A 24 1.34 -13.13 -8.72
CA VAL A 24 1.67 -13.19 -10.15
C VAL A 24 3.15 -12.90 -10.35
N PRO A 25 3.94 -13.86 -10.87
CA PRO A 25 5.31 -13.61 -11.30
C PRO A 25 5.35 -12.49 -12.36
N GLY A 26 6.16 -11.46 -12.13
CA GLY A 26 6.32 -10.34 -13.07
C GLY A 26 5.37 -9.15 -12.85
N ALA A 27 4.69 -9.06 -11.70
CA ALA A 27 4.03 -7.81 -11.31
C ALA A 27 5.07 -6.71 -11.02
N ASP A 28 4.91 -5.53 -11.63
CA ASP A 28 5.87 -4.42 -11.46
C ASP A 28 5.45 -3.40 -10.39
N SER A 29 4.18 -3.41 -9.97
CA SER A 29 3.68 -2.48 -8.96
C SER A 29 2.41 -2.98 -8.29
N VAL A 30 2.17 -2.52 -7.06
CA VAL A 30 0.89 -2.64 -6.35
C VAL A 30 0.22 -1.27 -6.27
N THR A 31 -1.08 -1.22 -6.56
CA THR A 31 -1.89 0.00 -6.47
C THR A 31 -2.91 -0.15 -5.36
N TYR A 32 -2.95 0.79 -4.41
CA TYR A 32 -3.82 0.70 -3.23
C TYR A 32 -4.21 2.07 -2.68
N PHE A 33 -5.29 2.10 -1.91
CA PHE A 33 -5.69 3.22 -1.06
C PHE A 33 -6.29 2.63 0.22
N PHE A 34 -6.43 3.45 1.25
CA PHE A 34 -6.99 3.02 2.53
C PHE A 34 -8.40 3.54 2.69
N THR A 35 -9.26 2.73 3.29
CA THR A 35 -10.58 3.12 3.77
C THR A 35 -10.68 2.93 5.27
N VAL A 36 -11.48 3.76 5.94
CA VAL A 36 -11.85 3.60 7.34
C VAL A 36 -13.36 3.76 7.45
N ALA A 37 -14.03 2.70 7.87
CA ALA A 37 -15.44 2.74 8.24
C ALA A 37 -15.57 3.03 9.74
N THR A 38 -16.42 3.98 10.11
CA THR A 38 -16.73 4.27 11.51
C THR A 38 -18.06 3.63 11.93
N SER A 39 -18.28 3.54 13.24
CA SER A 39 -19.52 3.00 13.83
C SER A 39 -20.80 3.73 13.37
N TYR A 40 -20.69 4.97 12.90
CA TYR A 40 -21.81 5.78 12.41
C TYR A 40 -22.01 5.70 10.89
N GLN A 41 -21.60 4.59 10.27
CA GLN A 41 -21.75 4.34 8.82
C GLN A 41 -21.06 5.38 7.92
N SER A 42 -20.17 6.22 8.47
CA SER A 42 -19.33 7.09 7.64
C SER A 42 -18.09 6.34 7.18
N MET A 43 -17.71 6.58 5.93
CA MET A 43 -16.53 5.99 5.30
C MET A 43 -15.60 7.10 4.85
N TYR A 44 -14.32 6.98 5.21
CA TYR A 44 -13.26 7.89 4.82
C TYR A 44 -12.24 7.14 3.98
N ALA A 45 -11.58 7.85 3.06
CA ALA A 45 -10.56 7.27 2.20
C ALA A 45 -9.30 8.15 2.15
N THR A 46 -8.14 7.52 1.96
CA THR A 46 -6.87 8.24 1.77
C THR A 46 -5.92 7.48 0.82
N PRO A 47 -5.17 8.18 -0.04
CA PRO A 47 -5.10 9.64 -0.15
C PRO A 47 -6.14 10.20 -1.12
N LEU A 48 -6.43 11.49 -0.92
CA LEU A 48 -7.31 12.28 -1.78
C LEU A 48 -6.47 13.27 -2.58
N ASP A 49 -6.91 13.59 -3.80
CA ASP A 49 -6.36 14.71 -4.57
C ASP A 49 -6.92 16.06 -4.07
N LYS A 50 -6.47 17.17 -4.69
CA LYS A 50 -6.90 18.53 -4.34
C LYS A 50 -8.40 18.80 -4.53
N ASN A 51 -9.09 17.94 -5.29
CA ASN A 51 -10.52 18.04 -5.56
C ASN A 51 -11.33 17.08 -4.66
N GLY A 52 -10.66 16.32 -3.78
CA GLY A 52 -11.30 15.34 -2.90
C GLY A 52 -11.54 13.97 -3.55
N ASN A 53 -11.02 13.70 -4.74
CA ASN A 53 -11.13 12.37 -5.36
C ASN A 53 -10.06 11.42 -4.81
N ILE A 54 -10.38 10.13 -4.72
CA ILE A 54 -9.40 9.11 -4.33
C ILE A 54 -8.26 9.10 -5.35
N LYS A 55 -7.02 9.25 -4.85
CA LYS A 55 -5.79 9.19 -5.64
C LYS A 55 -4.94 8.01 -5.13
N PRO A 56 -5.12 6.78 -5.63
CA PRO A 56 -4.42 5.63 -5.10
C PRO A 56 -2.90 5.79 -5.12
N TYR A 57 -2.22 5.22 -4.13
CA TYR A 57 -0.79 4.99 -4.21
C TYR A 57 -0.49 4.00 -5.33
N LYS A 58 0.59 4.24 -6.06
CA LYS A 58 1.20 3.26 -6.97
C LYS A 58 2.62 3.00 -6.48
N LYS A 59 2.83 1.83 -5.88
CA LYS A 59 4.10 1.42 -5.29
C LYS A 59 4.79 0.43 -6.24
N PRO A 60 5.94 0.78 -6.84
CA PRO A 60 6.74 -0.19 -7.59
C PRO A 60 7.17 -1.34 -6.70
N LEU A 61 7.12 -2.57 -7.22
CA LEU A 61 7.74 -3.73 -6.60
C LEU A 61 9.23 -3.71 -6.98
N ILE A 62 10.09 -3.59 -5.98
CA ILE A 62 11.54 -3.52 -6.17
C ILE A 62 12.09 -4.92 -5.96
N ASP A 63 13.01 -5.33 -6.83
CA ASP A 63 13.80 -6.55 -6.61
C ASP A 63 14.45 -6.49 -5.21
N PRO A 64 14.17 -7.47 -4.32
CA PRO A 64 14.72 -7.51 -2.97
C PRO A 64 16.26 -7.44 -2.93
N ILE A 65 16.94 -8.05 -3.91
CA ILE A 65 18.40 -8.02 -4.03
C ILE A 65 18.85 -6.58 -4.27
N LYS A 66 18.25 -5.91 -5.26
CA LYS A 66 18.57 -4.52 -5.60
C LYS A 66 18.29 -3.58 -4.43
N TYR A 67 17.15 -3.76 -3.75
CA TYR A 67 16.83 -2.98 -2.56
C TYR A 67 17.90 -3.12 -1.47
N PHE A 68 18.37 -4.35 -1.23
CA PHE A 68 19.40 -4.61 -0.22
C PHE A 68 20.76 -4.00 -0.61
N GLU A 69 21.17 -4.11 -1.86
CA GLU A 69 22.40 -3.49 -2.37
C GLU A 69 22.39 -1.96 -2.22
N GLU A 70 21.29 -1.30 -2.59
CA GLU A 70 21.12 0.15 -2.45
C GLU A 70 21.15 0.57 -0.97
N ARG A 71 20.48 -0.20 -0.10
CA ARG A 71 20.48 0.06 1.34
C ARG A 71 21.88 -0.08 1.95
N LEU A 72 22.63 -1.12 1.59
CA LEU A 72 24.01 -1.29 2.04
C LEU A 72 24.89 -0.10 1.65
N LYS A 73 24.81 0.37 0.40
CA LYS A 73 25.54 1.55 -0.08
C LYS A 73 25.18 2.80 0.72
N SER A 74 23.90 3.01 1.05
CA SER A 74 23.44 4.19 1.79
C SER A 74 23.94 4.25 3.26
N MET A 75 24.35 3.11 3.82
CA MET A 75 24.85 3.01 5.20
C MET A 75 26.38 3.16 5.30
N GLN A 76 27.09 3.15 4.18
CA GLN A 76 28.53 3.39 4.13
C GLN A 76 28.75 4.90 3.93
N TRP A 77 28.86 5.63 5.04
CA TRP A 77 29.34 7.02 5.09
C TRP A 77 30.82 7.06 5.39
#